data_AF-A0A914N041-F1
#
_entry.id   AF-A0A914N041-F1
#
_cell.length_a   1.000
_cell.length_b   1.000
_cell.length_c   1.000
_cell.angle_alpha   90.00
_cell.angle_beta   90.00
_cell.angle_gamma   90.00
#
_symmetry.space_group_name_H-M   'P 1'
#
loop_
_entity.id
_entity.type
_entity.pdbx_description
1 polymer ?
#
loop_
_entity_poly.entity_id
_entity_poly.type
_entity_poly.pdbx_seq_one_letter_code
_entity_poly.pdbx_strand_id
1 'polypeptide(L)'
;MSRLALKSSKSDLNQQPFVLTPCSQKRRWRQRNFKFSGEDTLIFLHIQKTAGTSFERFLVRKLNISNPCICEEGQKRCDCEIIDNFGKKRIWLFSRYSTGWVDWACGLHADFTKLVVANCVDYYFKIKEGQSKNRFYLTTFIREPIDRFISEFSHVKRGARWKRVQHFCNNMSECLEFDLVKEVELDEFLNCPHNLAFNRQTRMLADLTLIGCDNLVFSDTPTSHFGRLMLESAKKNLQNNFAFFGIKERMNESQILFENIFNVKFSDSLSNWNLSKSSDIFVSADQIAQIKQKNQLDLELYSFANRLFDKRIEEFKIKGRL
;
A
#
# COMPACT_ATOMS: atom_id res chain seq x y z
N MET A 1 -45.08 -38.86 3.23
CA MET A 1 -45.05 -37.46 2.76
C MET A 1 -44.94 -36.57 4.00
N SER A 2 -43.72 -36.16 4.37
CA SER A 2 -43.21 -34.77 4.20
C SER A 2 -43.88 -33.82 5.21
N ARG A 3 -43.23 -33.11 6.13
CA ARG A 3 -41.88 -32.54 6.22
C ARG A 3 -41.48 -32.38 7.69
N LEU A 4 -40.25 -32.76 8.04
CA LEU A 4 -39.56 -32.36 9.27
C LEU A 4 -39.05 -30.93 9.09
N ALA A 5 -39.52 -30.01 9.93
CA ALA A 5 -39.00 -28.65 10.03
C ALA A 5 -37.82 -28.64 11.02
N LEU A 6 -36.59 -28.67 10.50
CA LEU A 6 -35.38 -28.37 11.26
C LEU A 6 -35.33 -26.86 11.52
N LYS A 7 -35.66 -26.44 12.74
CA LYS A 7 -35.30 -25.12 13.27
C LYS A 7 -33.80 -25.11 13.52
N SER A 8 -33.06 -24.43 12.64
CA SER A 8 -31.66 -24.06 12.86
C SER A 8 -31.60 -22.99 13.95
N SER A 9 -30.89 -23.30 15.03
CA SER A 9 -30.49 -22.34 16.05
C SER A 9 -29.48 -21.36 15.44
N LYS A 10 -29.86 -20.08 15.37
CA LYS A 10 -28.91 -18.98 15.24
C LYS A 10 -28.18 -18.89 16.58
N SER A 11 -26.91 -19.26 16.59
CA SER A 11 -26.00 -18.92 17.67
C SER A 11 -25.51 -17.50 17.43
N ASP A 12 -25.83 -16.63 18.37
CA ASP A 12 -25.34 -15.27 18.49
C ASP A 12 -23.80 -15.29 18.65
N LEU A 13 -23.08 -15.12 17.55
CA LEU A 13 -21.69 -14.69 17.58
C LEU A 13 -21.68 -13.18 17.86
N ASN A 14 -21.66 -12.87 19.15
CA ASN A 14 -21.38 -11.54 19.70
C ASN A 14 -20.30 -10.81 18.89
N GLN A 15 -20.70 -9.73 18.24
CA GLN A 15 -19.80 -8.67 17.77
C GLN A 15 -19.24 -7.95 18.99
N GLN A 16 -18.14 -8.47 19.57
CA GLN A 16 -17.34 -7.69 20.51
C GLN A 16 -16.39 -6.77 19.73
N PRO A 17 -16.24 -5.49 20.14
CA PRO A 17 -15.34 -4.56 19.49
C PRO A 17 -13.89 -5.03 19.64
N PHE A 18 -13.13 -4.96 18.54
CA PHE A 18 -11.70 -5.24 18.47
C PHE A 18 -10.93 -4.30 19.41
N VAL A 19 -10.66 -4.74 20.64
CA VAL A 19 -9.69 -4.06 21.52
C VAL A 19 -8.33 -4.68 21.26
N LEU A 20 -7.52 -4.01 20.43
CA LEU A 20 -6.14 -4.39 20.18
C LEU A 20 -5.30 -4.02 21.40
N THR A 21 -4.80 -5.01 22.14
CA THR A 21 -3.78 -4.80 23.16
C THR A 21 -2.48 -4.37 22.47
N PRO A 22 -1.86 -3.21 22.82
CA PRO A 22 -0.59 -2.81 22.25
C PRO A 22 0.49 -3.81 22.67
N CYS A 23 1.07 -4.53 21.70
CA CYS A 23 2.18 -5.44 21.98
C CYS A 23 3.47 -4.62 22.17
N SER A 24 4.08 -4.73 23.35
CA SER A 24 5.22 -3.94 23.86
C SER A 24 6.59 -4.29 23.26
N GLN A 25 6.67 -5.11 22.21
CA GLN A 25 7.96 -5.50 21.63
C GLN A 25 8.43 -4.47 20.60
N LYS A 26 9.62 -3.87 20.83
CA LYS A 26 10.37 -3.06 19.85
C LYS A 26 10.68 -3.90 18.61
N ARG A 27 9.77 -3.92 17.66
CA ARG A 27 9.90 -4.66 16.40
C ARG A 27 10.90 -3.94 15.49
N ARG A 28 11.90 -4.68 15.01
CA ARG A 28 13.03 -4.15 14.25
C ARG A 28 12.71 -4.24 12.77
N TRP A 29 12.03 -3.24 12.21
CA TRP A 29 11.93 -3.05 10.76
C TRP A 29 13.34 -2.92 10.19
N ARG A 30 13.70 -3.84 9.29
CA ARG A 30 15.07 -3.92 8.77
C ARG A 30 15.13 -3.24 7.42
N GLN A 31 16.17 -2.45 7.21
CA GLN A 31 16.39 -1.74 5.95
C GLN A 31 17.35 -2.44 5.00
N ARG A 32 18.08 -3.47 5.48
CA ARG A 32 19.18 -4.11 4.74
C ARG A 32 19.30 -5.60 5.08
N ASN A 33 20.03 -6.33 4.24
CA ASN A 33 20.40 -7.75 4.40
C ASN A 33 19.21 -8.72 4.36
N PHE A 34 18.30 -8.50 3.41
CA PHE A 34 17.21 -9.43 3.12
C PHE A 34 17.75 -10.77 2.61
N LYS A 35 17.15 -11.87 3.06
CA LYS A 35 17.45 -13.22 2.58
C LYS A 35 16.20 -13.90 2.03
N PHE A 36 16.16 -14.10 0.71
CA PHE A 36 15.06 -14.82 0.03
C PHE A 36 14.93 -16.28 0.45
N SER A 37 15.98 -16.90 1.00
CA SER A 37 16.00 -18.29 1.46
C SER A 37 15.73 -18.44 2.97
N GLY A 38 15.35 -17.36 3.67
CA GLY A 38 15.24 -17.35 5.13
C GLY A 38 13.83 -17.03 5.64
N GLU A 39 13.77 -16.56 6.88
CA GLU A 39 12.53 -16.12 7.55
C GLU A 39 12.08 -14.70 7.13
N ASP A 40 12.83 -14.06 6.23
CA ASP A 40 12.57 -12.69 5.81
C ASP A 40 11.35 -12.63 4.88
N THR A 41 10.46 -11.67 5.13
CA THR A 41 9.27 -11.45 4.30
C THR A 41 9.23 -10.02 3.81
N LEU A 42 9.14 -9.87 2.49
CA LEU A 42 8.91 -8.60 1.83
C LEU A 42 7.41 -8.28 1.91
N ILE A 43 7.06 -7.08 2.36
CA ILE A 43 5.67 -6.61 2.40
C ILE A 43 5.55 -5.46 1.41
N PHE A 44 4.62 -5.54 0.47
CA PHE A 44 4.32 -4.44 -0.45
C PHE A 44 3.05 -3.69 -0.04
N LEU A 45 3.22 -2.47 0.47
CA LEU A 45 2.12 -1.55 0.72
C LEU A 45 1.75 -0.85 -0.60
N HIS A 46 0.65 -1.27 -1.20
CA HIS A 46 0.17 -0.76 -2.47
C HIS A 46 -0.76 0.46 -2.28
N ILE A 47 -0.24 1.67 -2.51
CA ILE A 47 -1.03 2.90 -2.59
C ILE A 47 -1.72 3.00 -3.96
N GLN A 48 -3.00 3.35 -3.98
CA GLN A 48 -3.74 3.46 -5.23
C GLN A 48 -3.03 4.42 -6.22
N LYS A 49 -2.91 3.94 -7.47
CA LYS A 49 -2.43 4.71 -8.64
C LYS A 49 -0.96 5.12 -8.63
N THR A 50 -0.12 4.45 -7.85
CA THR A 50 1.34 4.68 -7.80
C THR A 50 2.15 3.65 -8.59
N ALA A 51 1.60 3.10 -9.68
CA ALA A 51 2.20 2.00 -10.47
C ALA A 51 2.36 0.65 -9.74
N GLY A 52 1.73 0.48 -8.56
CA GLY A 52 1.82 -0.77 -7.78
C GLY A 52 1.42 -2.03 -8.56
N THR A 53 0.40 -1.97 -9.43
CA THR A 53 0.03 -3.13 -10.26
C THR A 53 1.15 -3.57 -11.21
N SER A 54 1.85 -2.63 -11.84
CA SER A 54 2.96 -2.95 -12.73
C SER A 54 4.13 -3.52 -11.93
N PHE A 55 4.48 -2.86 -10.81
CA PHE A 55 5.59 -3.31 -9.96
C PHE A 55 5.34 -4.68 -9.32
N GLU A 56 4.16 -4.95 -8.77
CA GLU A 56 3.88 -6.26 -8.16
C GLU A 56 3.90 -7.39 -9.19
N ARG A 57 3.37 -7.17 -10.40
CA ARG A 57 3.49 -8.14 -11.50
C ARG A 57 4.94 -8.38 -11.88
N PHE A 58 5.76 -7.33 -11.84
CA PHE A 58 7.18 -7.43 -12.07
C PHE A 58 7.88 -8.24 -10.99
N LEU A 59 7.54 -7.98 -9.73
CA LEU A 59 8.07 -8.67 -8.56
C LEU A 59 7.80 -10.18 -8.58
N VAL A 60 6.59 -10.59 -8.97
CA VAL A 60 6.21 -12.01 -8.99
C VAL A 60 6.65 -12.76 -10.26
N ARG A 61 6.96 -12.06 -11.37
CA ARG A 61 7.25 -12.71 -12.67
C ARG A 61 8.65 -12.49 -13.22
N LYS A 62 9.34 -11.42 -12.80
CA LYS A 62 10.59 -10.97 -13.41
C LYS A 62 11.75 -10.92 -12.43
N LEU A 63 11.52 -11.24 -11.16
CA LEU A 63 12.59 -11.27 -10.17
C LEU A 63 13.42 -12.55 -10.31
N ASN A 64 14.73 -12.41 -10.50
CA ASN A 64 15.66 -13.52 -10.60
C ASN A 64 16.14 -13.95 -9.21
N ILE A 65 15.52 -14.99 -8.67
CA ILE A 65 15.82 -15.60 -7.37
C ILE A 65 15.80 -17.13 -7.51
N SER A 66 16.46 -17.84 -6.59
CA SER A 66 16.57 -19.30 -6.63
C SER A 66 15.21 -20.01 -6.63
N ASN A 67 14.20 -19.43 -5.97
CA ASN A 67 12.84 -19.96 -5.91
C ASN A 67 11.85 -18.88 -6.41
N PRO A 68 11.65 -18.76 -7.74
CA PRO A 68 10.72 -17.79 -8.30
C PRO A 68 9.27 -18.13 -7.93
N CYS A 69 8.38 -17.14 -7.98
CA CYS A 69 6.95 -17.42 -7.77
C CYS A 69 6.38 -18.27 -8.90
N ILE A 70 5.46 -19.16 -8.55
CA ILE A 70 4.73 -19.99 -9.51
C ILE A 70 3.44 -19.27 -9.86
N CYS A 71 3.29 -18.81 -11.11
CA CYS A 71 2.11 -18.10 -11.59
C CYS A 71 1.38 -18.96 -12.64
N GLU A 72 0.22 -19.50 -12.30
CA GLU A 72 -0.61 -20.23 -13.27
C GLU A 72 -1.33 -19.29 -14.24
N GLU A 73 -1.54 -19.76 -15.48
CA GLU A 73 -2.26 -19.01 -16.49
C GLU A 73 -3.74 -18.82 -16.09
N GLY A 74 -4.29 -17.63 -16.33
CA GLY A 74 -5.64 -17.26 -15.89
C GLY A 74 -5.77 -16.91 -14.40
N GLN A 75 -4.80 -17.28 -13.55
CA GLN A 75 -4.80 -16.89 -12.14
C GLN A 75 -4.26 -15.48 -11.91
N LYS A 76 -4.94 -14.73 -11.03
CA LYS A 76 -4.48 -13.39 -10.60
C LYS A 76 -3.44 -13.44 -9.49
N ARG A 77 -3.20 -14.60 -8.88
CA ARG A 77 -2.24 -14.79 -7.78
C ARG A 77 -1.15 -15.76 -8.19
N CYS A 78 0.00 -15.62 -7.57
CA CYS A 78 1.16 -16.47 -7.76
C CYS A 78 1.61 -16.97 -6.39
N ASP A 79 2.06 -18.22 -6.34
CA ASP A 79 2.59 -18.82 -5.13
C ASP A 79 4.06 -18.41 -4.97
N CYS A 80 4.31 -17.54 -3.99
CA CYS A 80 5.65 -17.03 -3.67
C CYS A 80 6.12 -17.63 -2.34
N GLU A 81 6.30 -18.95 -2.37
CA GLU A 81 6.71 -19.75 -1.22
C GLU A 81 8.13 -20.31 -1.43
N ILE A 82 8.87 -20.45 -0.34
CA ILE A 82 10.11 -21.25 -0.29
C ILE A 82 9.90 -22.45 0.64
N ILE A 83 10.73 -23.47 0.48
CA ILE A 83 10.86 -24.55 1.45
C ILE A 83 12.04 -24.20 2.35
N ASP A 84 11.80 -24.07 3.66
CA ASP A 84 12.87 -23.82 4.63
C ASP A 84 13.71 -25.08 4.89
N ASN A 85 14.81 -24.94 5.63
CA ASN A 85 15.71 -26.05 5.97
C ASN A 85 15.02 -27.19 6.76
N PHE A 86 13.80 -26.98 7.25
CA PHE A 86 13.00 -27.96 7.98
C PHE A 86 11.88 -28.56 7.11
N GLY A 87 11.89 -28.31 5.80
CA GLY A 87 10.88 -28.81 4.87
C GLY A 87 9.54 -28.08 4.92
N LYS A 88 9.43 -26.95 5.64
CA LYS A 88 8.17 -26.19 5.75
C LYS A 88 8.08 -25.12 4.68
N LYS A 89 6.87 -24.94 4.15
CA LYS A 89 6.54 -23.85 3.23
C LYS A 89 6.51 -22.51 3.97
N ARG A 90 7.21 -21.52 3.43
CA ARG A 90 7.30 -20.15 3.97
C ARG A 90 7.02 -19.15 2.87
N ILE A 91 6.11 -18.21 3.11
CA ILE A 91 5.81 -17.15 2.14
C ILE A 91 6.86 -16.04 2.30
N TRP A 92 7.58 -15.72 1.22
CA TRP A 92 8.59 -14.66 1.26
C TRP A 92 8.05 -13.30 0.79
N LEU A 93 6.87 -13.28 0.16
CA LEU A 93 6.22 -12.07 -0.34
C LEU A 93 4.79 -11.91 0.16
N PHE A 94 4.51 -10.85 0.90
CA PHE A 94 3.17 -10.40 1.25
C PHE A 94 2.76 -9.25 0.31
N SER A 95 1.89 -9.54 -0.65
CA SER A 95 1.46 -8.59 -1.68
C SER A 95 0.11 -9.00 -2.27
N ARG A 96 -0.51 -8.13 -3.08
CA ARG A 96 -1.76 -8.44 -3.80
C ARG A 96 -1.64 -9.68 -4.68
N TYR A 97 -0.51 -9.80 -5.37
CA TYR A 97 -0.29 -10.85 -6.37
C TYR A 97 0.31 -12.12 -5.77
N SER A 98 0.65 -12.13 -4.48
CA SER A 98 1.04 -13.34 -3.75
C SER A 98 -0.07 -13.79 -2.80
N THR A 99 -0.17 -13.17 -1.62
CA THR A 99 -1.11 -13.54 -0.57
C THR A 99 -2.56 -13.10 -0.85
N GLY A 100 -2.76 -12.16 -1.78
CA GLY A 100 -4.09 -11.70 -2.21
C GLY A 100 -4.69 -10.58 -1.37
N TRP A 101 -5.71 -9.92 -1.92
CA TRP A 101 -6.70 -9.15 -1.16
C TRP A 101 -7.93 -10.03 -0.92
N VAL A 102 -7.99 -10.74 0.18
CA VAL A 102 -9.27 -11.31 0.68
C VAL A 102 -9.43 -10.82 2.11
N ASP A 103 -10.68 -10.63 2.51
CA ASP A 103 -11.17 -10.10 3.79
C ASP A 103 -10.52 -10.69 5.07
N TRP A 104 -9.74 -11.78 4.94
CA TRP A 104 -9.00 -12.46 6.00
C TRP A 104 -7.50 -12.12 6.10
N ALA A 105 -6.91 -11.44 5.11
CA ALA A 105 -5.50 -11.03 5.17
C ALA A 105 -5.36 -9.71 5.92
N CYS A 106 -5.49 -8.56 5.23
CA CYS A 106 -5.49 -7.24 5.88
C CYS A 106 -6.49 -6.22 5.29
N GLY A 107 -7.39 -6.67 4.41
CA GLY A 107 -8.30 -5.78 3.67
C GLY A 107 -7.67 -5.21 2.39
N LEU A 108 -8.51 -4.79 1.43
CA LEU A 108 -8.08 -4.22 0.15
C LEU A 108 -7.32 -2.90 0.37
N HIS A 109 -6.14 -2.74 -0.21
CA HIS A 109 -5.31 -1.52 -0.07
C HIS A 109 -5.04 -1.11 1.39
N ALA A 110 -4.71 -2.09 2.23
CA ALA A 110 -4.35 -1.88 3.63
C ALA A 110 -3.23 -0.83 3.76
N ASP A 111 -3.46 0.18 4.62
CA ASP A 111 -2.50 1.23 4.93
C ASP A 111 -1.45 0.79 5.97
N PHE A 112 -0.49 1.67 6.24
CA PHE A 112 0.58 1.42 7.22
C PHE A 112 -0.01 1.09 8.58
N THR A 113 -1.04 1.80 9.00
CA THR A 113 -1.68 1.59 10.30
C THR A 113 -2.28 0.19 10.39
N LYS A 114 -3.01 -0.25 9.37
CA LYS A 114 -3.61 -1.59 9.32
C LYS A 114 -2.54 -2.68 9.26
N LEU A 115 -1.54 -2.55 8.38
CA LEU A 115 -0.51 -3.58 8.19
C LEU A 115 0.41 -3.72 9.40
N VAL A 116 0.82 -2.58 9.98
CA VAL A 116 1.90 -2.49 10.97
C VAL A 116 1.37 -2.27 12.39
N VAL A 117 0.62 -1.19 12.59
CA VAL A 117 0.20 -0.74 13.93
C VAL A 117 -0.87 -1.68 14.51
N ALA A 118 -1.86 -2.06 13.69
CA ALA A 118 -2.88 -3.03 14.04
C ALA A 118 -2.41 -4.49 13.97
N ASN A 119 -1.11 -4.71 13.72
CA ASN A 119 -0.47 -6.01 13.72
C ASN A 119 -1.06 -7.06 12.76
N CYS A 120 -1.67 -6.61 11.66
CA CYS A 120 -2.42 -7.50 10.80
C CYS A 120 -1.56 -8.55 10.08
N VAL A 121 -0.39 -8.15 9.57
CA VAL A 121 0.48 -9.06 8.81
C VAL A 121 1.03 -10.19 9.69
N ASP A 122 1.44 -9.87 10.92
CA ASP A 122 1.90 -10.87 11.89
C ASP A 122 0.80 -11.88 12.24
N TYR A 123 -0.42 -11.40 12.45
CA TYR A 123 -1.58 -12.26 12.71
C TYR A 123 -1.85 -13.20 11.53
N TYR A 124 -1.76 -12.70 10.29
CA TYR A 124 -1.88 -13.53 9.09
C TYR A 124 -0.84 -14.66 9.08
N PHE A 125 0.43 -14.35 9.36
CA PHE A 125 1.50 -15.35 9.40
C PHE A 125 1.33 -16.36 10.53
N LYS A 126 0.87 -15.92 11.70
CA LYS A 126 0.54 -16.81 12.81
C LYS A 126 -0.52 -17.84 12.43
N ILE A 127 -1.56 -17.44 11.68
CA ILE A 127 -2.60 -18.37 11.19
C ILE A 127 -2.06 -19.26 10.08
N LYS A 128 -1.39 -18.68 9.07
CA LYS A 128 -1.03 -19.39 7.84
C LYS A 128 0.17 -20.31 8.00
N GLU A 129 1.15 -19.92 8.80
CA GLU A 129 2.40 -20.67 8.99
C GLU A 129 2.55 -21.24 10.41
N GLY A 130 1.54 -21.06 11.27
CA GLY A 130 1.55 -21.54 12.66
C GLY A 130 2.54 -20.80 13.58
N GLN A 131 3.20 -19.75 13.10
CA GLN A 131 4.16 -18.96 13.86
C GLN A 131 4.16 -17.49 13.46
N SER A 132 4.42 -16.61 14.42
CA SER A 132 4.70 -15.20 14.15
C SER A 132 6.03 -15.04 13.42
N LYS A 133 6.10 -14.03 12.55
CA LYS A 133 7.34 -13.62 11.88
C LYS A 133 7.83 -12.30 12.47
N ASN A 134 9.15 -12.21 12.69
CA ASN A 134 9.77 -11.04 13.30
C ASN A 134 10.61 -10.22 12.31
N ARG A 135 10.62 -10.61 11.02
CA ARG A 135 11.54 -10.06 10.01
C ARG A 135 10.81 -9.63 8.75
N PHE A 136 10.22 -8.45 8.84
CA PHE A 136 9.46 -7.82 7.76
C PHE A 136 10.23 -6.66 7.12
N TYR A 137 10.13 -6.55 5.80
CA TYR A 137 10.73 -5.51 4.99
C TYR A 137 9.64 -4.80 4.20
N LEU A 138 9.23 -3.63 4.68
CA LEU A 138 8.19 -2.83 4.05
C LEU A 138 8.71 -2.18 2.78
N THR A 139 7.91 -2.27 1.73
CA THR A 139 8.17 -1.67 0.43
C THR A 139 6.93 -0.98 -0.10
N THR A 140 7.09 0.08 -0.89
CA THR A 140 5.97 0.80 -1.50
C THR A 140 6.41 1.54 -2.76
N PHE A 141 5.47 2.16 -3.46
CA PHE A 141 5.73 3.13 -4.52
C PHE A 141 4.94 4.42 -4.26
N ILE A 142 5.59 5.53 -4.54
CA ILE A 142 5.06 6.89 -4.45
C ILE A 142 4.99 7.48 -5.87
N ARG A 143 4.06 8.40 -6.11
CA ARG A 143 3.86 9.10 -7.37
C ARG A 143 3.66 10.60 -7.14
N GLU A 144 3.96 11.41 -8.16
CA GLU A 144 3.62 12.84 -8.15
C GLU A 144 2.12 13.02 -7.79
N PRO A 145 1.78 13.81 -6.76
CA PRO A 145 0.43 13.85 -6.19
C PRO A 145 -0.70 14.26 -7.12
N ILE A 146 -0.48 15.25 -7.99
CA ILE A 146 -1.50 15.76 -8.93
C ILE A 146 -1.79 14.67 -9.95
N ASP A 147 -0.74 14.10 -10.52
CA ASP A 147 -0.76 13.03 -11.51
C ASP A 147 -1.43 11.76 -10.98
N ARG A 148 -1.13 11.43 -9.71
CA ARG A 148 -1.76 10.34 -8.96
C ARG A 148 -3.25 10.59 -8.73
N PHE A 149 -3.64 11.81 -8.35
CA PHE A 149 -5.04 12.20 -8.14
C PHE A 149 -5.85 12.12 -9.45
N ILE A 150 -5.34 12.68 -10.55
CA ILE A 150 -5.97 12.60 -11.87
C ILE A 150 -6.10 11.14 -12.33
N SER A 151 -5.07 10.32 -12.08
CA SER A 151 -5.12 8.89 -12.38
C SER A 151 -6.15 8.13 -11.54
N GLU A 152 -6.41 8.60 -10.31
CA GLU A 152 -7.45 8.05 -9.44
C GLU A 152 -8.83 8.41 -9.95
N PHE A 153 -9.07 9.69 -10.23
CA PHE A 153 -10.29 10.17 -10.88
C PHE A 153 -10.57 9.41 -12.19
N SER A 154 -9.59 9.27 -13.08
CA SER A 154 -9.69 8.46 -14.31
C SER A 154 -10.12 7.01 -14.05
N HIS A 155 -9.74 6.46 -12.91
CA HIS A 155 -10.12 5.10 -12.54
C HIS A 155 -11.57 5.05 -12.04
N VAL A 156 -11.97 6.01 -11.21
CA VAL A 156 -13.36 6.17 -10.72
C VAL A 156 -14.31 6.41 -11.88
N LYS A 157 -13.98 7.32 -12.81
CA LYS A 157 -14.78 7.61 -14.01
C LYS A 157 -15.01 6.38 -14.90
N ARG A 158 -14.10 5.39 -14.86
CA ARG A 158 -14.26 4.10 -15.55
C ARG A 158 -14.98 3.02 -14.75
N GLY A 159 -15.57 3.37 -13.61
CA GLY A 159 -16.34 2.47 -12.76
C GLY A 159 -15.55 1.76 -11.66
N ALA A 160 -14.32 2.19 -11.35
CA ALA A 160 -13.63 1.65 -10.18
C ALA A 160 -14.30 2.12 -8.89
N ARG A 161 -14.82 1.16 -8.13
CA ARG A 161 -15.49 1.39 -6.85
C ARG A 161 -14.73 0.63 -5.78
N TRP A 162 -14.03 1.32 -4.88
CA TRP A 162 -13.18 0.70 -3.85
C TRP A 162 -13.98 0.20 -2.61
N LYS A 163 -15.18 -0.32 -2.82
CA LYS A 163 -16.20 -0.67 -1.80
C LYS A 163 -15.81 -1.69 -0.74
N ARG A 164 -14.67 -2.37 -0.91
CA ARG A 164 -14.19 -3.42 0.00
C ARG A 164 -12.91 -3.03 0.73
N VAL A 165 -12.53 -1.75 0.68
CA VAL A 165 -11.42 -1.26 1.48
C VAL A 165 -11.86 -1.24 2.94
N GLN A 166 -11.20 -2.07 3.75
CA GLN A 166 -11.38 -2.04 5.20
C GLN A 166 -10.43 -0.97 5.75
N HIS A 167 -10.93 0.25 5.88
CA HIS A 167 -10.15 1.33 6.48
C HIS A 167 -9.86 1.03 7.95
N PHE A 168 -8.69 1.44 8.45
CA PHE A 168 -8.44 1.37 9.89
C PHE A 168 -9.42 2.29 10.66
N CYS A 169 -9.71 3.45 10.07
CA CYS A 169 -10.69 4.40 10.57
C CYS A 169 -11.98 4.30 9.75
N ASN A 170 -13.03 3.71 10.34
CA ASN A 170 -14.31 3.42 9.66
C ASN A 170 -15.30 4.59 9.61
N ASN A 171 -15.02 5.71 10.29
CA ASN A 171 -15.97 6.82 10.47
C ASN A 171 -16.00 7.84 9.32
N MET A 172 -15.33 7.57 8.19
CA MET A 172 -15.42 8.46 7.04
C MET A 172 -16.62 8.08 6.19
N SER A 173 -17.59 8.99 6.07
CA SER A 173 -18.64 8.88 5.06
C SER A 173 -17.98 8.87 3.69
N GLU A 174 -18.08 7.73 3.00
CA GLU A 174 -17.65 7.65 1.61
C GLU A 174 -18.44 8.69 0.79
N CYS A 175 -17.86 9.18 -0.31
CA CYS A 175 -18.58 9.93 -1.33
C CYS A 175 -19.58 8.98 -2.03
N LEU A 176 -20.62 8.58 -1.29
CA LEU A 176 -21.63 7.57 -1.64
C LEU A 176 -22.41 7.96 -2.91
N GLU A 177 -22.37 9.24 -3.29
CA GLU A 177 -23.03 9.76 -4.48
C GLU A 177 -22.36 9.30 -5.79
N PHE A 178 -21.06 8.97 -5.80
CA PHE A 178 -20.38 8.45 -7.01
C PHE A 178 -20.88 7.06 -7.45
N ASP A 179 -21.61 6.36 -6.58
CA ASP A 179 -22.19 5.06 -6.92
C ASP A 179 -23.53 5.15 -7.65
N LEU A 180 -24.23 6.28 -7.50
CA LEU A 180 -25.55 6.54 -8.08
C LEU A 180 -25.45 7.24 -9.44
N VAL A 181 -24.35 7.97 -9.68
CA VAL A 181 -24.13 8.69 -10.94
C VAL A 181 -23.42 7.78 -11.95
N LYS A 182 -23.92 7.75 -13.20
CA LYS A 182 -23.32 6.96 -14.30
C LYS A 182 -21.95 7.48 -14.73
N GLU A 183 -21.73 8.78 -14.62
CA GLU A 183 -20.51 9.47 -15.04
C GLU A 183 -20.17 10.53 -13.99
N VAL A 184 -19.04 10.35 -13.31
CA VAL A 184 -18.55 11.33 -12.33
C VAL A 184 -17.68 12.35 -13.05
N GLU A 185 -18.01 13.63 -12.90
CA GLU A 185 -17.19 14.73 -13.41
C GLU A 185 -16.10 15.14 -12.41
N LEU A 186 -15.02 15.77 -12.91
CA LEU A 186 -13.87 16.09 -12.07
C LEU A 186 -14.22 17.08 -10.96
N ASP A 187 -15.10 18.05 -11.25
CA ASP A 187 -15.53 19.03 -10.25
C ASP A 187 -16.36 18.38 -9.14
N GLU A 188 -17.21 17.40 -9.47
CA GLU A 188 -17.92 16.60 -8.46
C GLU A 188 -16.94 15.80 -7.59
N PHE A 189 -15.91 15.22 -8.22
CA PHE A 189 -14.84 14.51 -7.53
C PHE A 189 -14.07 15.42 -6.57
N LEU A 190 -13.79 16.67 -6.97
CA LEU A 190 -13.10 17.68 -6.16
C LEU A 190 -13.97 18.26 -5.04
N ASN A 191 -15.27 18.38 -5.27
CA ASN A 191 -16.19 18.99 -4.33
C ASN A 191 -16.69 18.03 -3.24
N CYS A 192 -16.44 16.72 -3.36
CA CYS A 192 -16.77 15.80 -2.28
C CYS A 192 -15.91 16.08 -1.03
N PRO A 193 -16.52 16.44 0.13
CA PRO A 193 -15.78 16.83 1.33
C PRO A 193 -14.87 15.74 1.91
N HIS A 194 -15.29 14.47 1.80
CA HIS A 194 -14.57 13.32 2.39
C HIS A 194 -13.90 12.45 1.32
N ASN A 195 -13.45 13.06 0.22
CA ASN A 195 -12.80 12.31 -0.85
C ASN A 195 -11.45 11.74 -0.39
N LEU A 196 -11.40 10.42 -0.26
CA LEU A 196 -10.21 9.67 0.13
C LEU A 196 -9.04 9.81 -0.86
N ALA A 197 -9.27 10.34 -2.06
CA ALA A 197 -8.19 10.69 -2.96
C ALA A 197 -7.32 11.84 -2.42
N PHE A 198 -7.84 12.72 -1.56
CA PHE A 198 -7.05 13.79 -0.95
C PHE A 198 -6.00 13.23 0.00
N ASN A 199 -4.77 13.75 -0.14
CA ASN A 199 -3.61 13.41 0.69
C ASN A 199 -3.43 11.89 0.92
N ARG A 200 -3.80 11.09 -0.09
CA ARG A 200 -3.89 9.63 0.04
C ARG A 200 -2.54 9.02 0.43
N GLN A 201 -1.44 9.48 -0.17
CA GLN A 201 -0.12 8.90 0.09
C GLN A 201 0.29 9.16 1.54
N THR A 202 0.08 10.37 2.03
CA THR A 202 0.34 10.77 3.41
C THR A 202 -0.50 9.94 4.37
N ARG A 203 -1.82 9.87 4.14
CA ARG A 203 -2.74 9.10 4.99
C ARG A 203 -2.39 7.62 5.03
N MET A 204 -2.05 7.02 3.89
CA MET A 204 -1.74 5.59 3.81
C MET A 204 -0.37 5.20 4.38
N LEU A 205 0.56 6.16 4.47
CA LEU A 205 1.91 5.93 5.02
C LEU A 205 2.04 6.33 6.49
N ALA A 206 1.11 7.11 7.02
CA ALA A 206 1.09 7.53 8.40
C ALA A 206 0.58 6.46 9.36
N ASP A 207 0.99 6.58 10.63
CA ASP A 207 0.29 6.00 11.77
C ASP A 207 -0.90 6.90 12.14
N LEU A 208 -2.11 6.46 11.82
CA LEU A 208 -3.36 7.19 12.04
C LEU A 208 -3.82 7.14 13.50
N THR A 209 -3.24 6.27 14.33
CA THR A 209 -3.54 6.26 15.78
C THR A 209 -3.05 7.53 16.48
N LEU A 210 -2.05 8.21 15.91
CA LEU A 210 -1.47 9.45 16.46
C LEU A 210 -2.41 10.65 16.40
N ILE A 211 -3.35 10.65 15.46
CA ILE A 211 -4.32 11.73 15.29
C ILE A 211 -5.69 11.35 15.84
N GLY A 212 -5.96 10.05 16.04
CA GLY A 212 -7.29 9.54 16.37
C GLY A 212 -8.21 9.57 15.14
N CYS A 213 -8.90 8.46 14.89
CA CYS A 213 -9.69 8.27 13.67
C CYS A 213 -10.76 9.35 13.42
N ASP A 214 -11.35 9.91 14.48
CA ASP A 214 -12.38 10.95 14.37
C ASP A 214 -11.81 12.30 13.90
N ASN A 215 -10.51 12.53 14.09
CA ASN A 215 -9.86 13.78 13.70
C ASN A 215 -9.33 13.78 12.26
N LEU A 216 -9.54 12.70 11.51
CA LEU A 216 -9.14 12.61 10.10
C LEU A 216 -9.77 13.72 9.26
N VAL A 217 -11.01 14.11 9.54
CA VAL A 217 -11.72 15.19 8.84
C VAL A 217 -11.00 16.54 9.01
N PHE A 218 -10.24 16.72 10.09
CA PHE A 218 -9.48 17.95 10.36
C PHE A 218 -8.04 17.88 9.84
N SER A 219 -7.66 16.82 9.13
CA SER A 219 -6.27 16.56 8.75
C SER A 219 -5.92 16.90 7.30
N ASP A 220 -6.83 17.51 6.55
CA ASP A 220 -6.66 17.73 5.10
C ASP A 220 -5.66 18.83 4.71
N THR A 221 -5.17 19.62 5.68
CA THR A 221 -4.26 20.75 5.41
C THR A 221 -2.96 20.68 6.24
N PRO A 222 -1.80 21.14 5.71
CA PRO A 222 -0.54 21.20 6.46
C PRO A 222 -0.55 22.16 7.64
N THR A 223 -1.42 23.17 7.60
CA THR A 223 -1.62 24.14 8.69
C THR A 223 -2.40 23.55 9.86
N SER A 224 -3.17 22.48 9.64
CA SER A 224 -3.85 21.83 10.75
C SER A 224 -2.86 21.01 11.56
N HIS A 225 -3.03 21.04 12.89
CA HIS A 225 -2.19 20.27 13.81
C HIS A 225 -2.19 18.78 13.44
N PHE A 226 -3.37 18.20 13.16
CA PHE A 226 -3.52 16.80 12.78
C PHE A 226 -2.92 16.49 11.41
N GLY A 227 -3.06 17.37 10.43
CA GLY A 227 -2.44 17.21 9.11
C GLY A 227 -0.91 17.21 9.22
N ARG A 228 -0.35 18.09 10.06
CA ARG A 228 1.10 18.10 10.32
C ARG A 228 1.59 16.84 11.02
N LEU A 229 0.89 16.38 12.05
CA LEU A 229 1.21 15.12 12.75
C LEU A 229 1.19 13.93 11.78
N MET A 230 0.17 13.85 10.93
CA MET A 230 0.05 12.79 9.92
C MET A 230 1.23 12.83 8.93
N LEU A 231 1.58 14.02 8.43
CA LEU A 231 2.70 14.19 7.51
C LEU A 231 4.04 13.80 8.12
N GLU A 232 4.32 14.25 9.34
CA GLU A 232 5.57 13.89 10.02
C GLU A 232 5.65 12.39 10.33
N SER A 233 4.51 11.77 10.66
CA SER A 233 4.40 10.32 10.80
C SER A 233 4.72 9.60 9.49
N ALA A 234 4.12 10.02 8.37
CA ALA A 234 4.39 9.45 7.05
C ALA A 234 5.86 9.58 6.63
N LYS A 235 6.48 10.76 6.82
CA LYS A 235 7.91 10.98 6.54
C LYS A 235 8.80 10.07 7.38
N LYS A 236 8.53 9.99 8.69
CA LYS A 236 9.27 9.14 9.62
C LYS A 236 9.15 7.67 9.25
N ASN A 237 7.96 7.21 8.87
CA ASN A 237 7.72 5.85 8.43
C ASN A 237 8.50 5.54 7.14
N LEU A 238 8.39 6.41 6.14
CA LEU A 238 9.10 6.25 4.87
C LEU A 238 10.63 6.20 5.07
N GLN A 239 11.16 7.04 5.94
CA GLN A 239 12.59 7.09 6.25
C GLN A 239 13.08 5.87 7.03
N ASN A 240 12.35 5.45 8.06
CA ASN A 240 12.86 4.52 9.06
C ASN A 240 12.30 3.10 8.94
N ASN A 241 11.05 2.94 8.51
CA ASN A 241 10.35 1.66 8.52
C ASN A 241 10.30 1.00 7.13
N PHE A 242 10.32 1.79 6.06
CA PHE A 242 10.38 1.26 4.69
C PHE A 242 11.81 0.92 4.29
N ALA A 243 12.05 -0.37 4.05
CA ALA A 243 13.30 -0.88 3.50
C ALA A 243 13.55 -0.29 2.10
N PHE A 244 12.50 -0.17 1.30
CA PHE A 244 12.56 0.43 -0.03
C PHE A 244 11.29 1.22 -0.32
N PHE A 245 11.41 2.29 -1.12
CA PHE A 245 10.28 2.85 -1.83
C PHE A 245 10.73 3.29 -3.21
N GLY A 246 9.89 3.07 -4.21
CA GLY A 246 10.11 3.55 -5.57
C GLY A 246 9.36 4.86 -5.83
N ILE A 247 9.81 5.59 -6.85
CA ILE A 247 9.12 6.78 -7.38
C ILE A 247 8.69 6.47 -8.81
N LYS A 248 7.39 6.60 -9.08
CA LYS A 248 6.80 6.26 -10.38
C LYS A 248 7.44 7.03 -11.54
N GLU A 249 7.84 8.27 -11.33
CA GLU A 249 8.50 9.10 -12.34
C GLU A 249 9.96 8.67 -12.59
N ARG A 250 10.52 7.83 -11.72
CA ARG A 250 11.92 7.40 -11.70
C ARG A 250 12.03 5.87 -11.66
N MET A 251 11.29 5.18 -12.54
CA MET A 251 11.19 3.70 -12.52
C MET A 251 12.54 3.00 -12.70
N ASN A 252 13.43 3.51 -13.56
CA ASN A 252 14.75 2.91 -13.78
C ASN A 252 15.63 3.00 -12.52
N GLU A 253 15.74 4.19 -11.92
CA GLU A 253 16.47 4.36 -10.66
C GLU A 253 15.81 3.56 -9.52
N SER A 254 14.48 3.45 -9.52
CA SER A 254 13.75 2.63 -8.56
C SER A 254 14.08 1.14 -8.70
N GLN A 255 14.22 0.63 -9.92
CA GLN A 255 14.68 -0.73 -10.18
C GLN A 255 16.07 -0.94 -9.58
N ILE A 256 16.99 -0.07 -9.97
CA ILE A 256 18.40 -0.18 -9.59
C ILE A 256 18.55 -0.11 -8.06
N LEU A 257 17.80 0.77 -7.39
CA LEU A 257 17.81 0.86 -5.94
C LEU A 257 17.24 -0.40 -5.28
N PHE A 258 16.15 -0.96 -5.80
CA PHE A 258 15.57 -2.21 -5.30
C PHE A 258 16.56 -3.38 -5.42
N GLU A 259 17.14 -3.55 -6.62
CA GLU A 259 18.14 -4.58 -6.90
C GLU A 259 19.32 -4.52 -5.93
N ASN A 260 19.79 -3.31 -5.62
CA ASN A 260 20.91 -3.10 -4.69
C ASN A 260 20.56 -3.33 -3.21
N ILE A 261 19.35 -2.93 -2.78
CA ILE A 261 18.91 -3.13 -1.39
C ILE A 261 18.72 -4.62 -1.09
N PHE A 262 18.13 -5.36 -2.03
CA PHE A 262 17.76 -6.75 -1.86
C PHE A 262 18.78 -7.74 -2.46
N ASN A 263 19.83 -7.24 -3.11
CA ASN A 263 20.87 -8.03 -3.80
C ASN A 263 20.29 -9.05 -4.78
N VAL A 264 19.44 -8.55 -5.69
CA VAL A 264 18.70 -9.31 -6.70
C VAL A 264 18.76 -8.59 -8.03
N LYS A 265 18.37 -9.28 -9.10
CA LYS A 265 18.22 -8.69 -10.43
C LYS A 265 16.84 -8.98 -10.99
N PHE A 266 16.31 -8.05 -11.77
CA PHE A 266 15.15 -8.34 -12.61
C PHE A 266 15.59 -8.78 -14.00
N SER A 267 14.79 -9.63 -14.64
CA SER A 267 15.03 -10.13 -16.00
C SER A 267 14.57 -9.16 -17.11
N ASP A 268 13.93 -8.06 -16.75
CA ASP A 268 13.43 -7.03 -17.66
C ASP A 268 13.70 -5.62 -17.09
N SER A 269 13.32 -4.58 -17.83
CA SER A 269 13.30 -3.20 -17.31
C SER A 269 11.91 -2.77 -16.84
N LEU A 270 11.84 -2.18 -15.64
CA LEU A 270 10.65 -1.51 -15.13
C LEU A 270 10.23 -0.30 -15.98
N SER A 271 11.17 0.34 -16.68
CA SER A 271 10.87 1.50 -17.53
C SER A 271 9.90 1.17 -18.67
N ASN A 272 9.82 -0.10 -19.06
CA ASN A 272 8.89 -0.56 -20.09
C ASN A 272 7.42 -0.41 -19.68
N TRP A 273 7.14 -0.11 -18.40
CA TRP A 273 5.82 -0.02 -17.81
C TRP A 273 5.42 1.42 -17.41
N ASN A 274 6.04 2.42 -18.03
CA ASN A 274 5.83 3.85 -17.75
C ASN A 274 4.49 4.42 -18.24
N LEU A 275 3.75 3.68 -19.07
CA LEU A 275 2.51 4.15 -19.70
C LEU A 275 1.42 4.43 -18.64
N SER A 276 1.07 5.71 -18.48
CA SER A 276 -0.06 6.13 -17.65
C SER A 276 -1.28 6.36 -18.52
N LYS A 277 -2.39 5.67 -18.23
CA LYS A 277 -3.71 5.92 -18.82
C LYS A 277 -4.39 7.21 -18.31
N SER A 278 -3.63 8.12 -17.69
CA SER A 278 -4.15 9.39 -17.14
C SER A 278 -3.90 10.59 -18.04
N SER A 279 -3.12 10.44 -19.10
CA SER A 279 -2.81 11.50 -20.08
C SER A 279 -4.03 12.02 -20.83
N ASP A 280 -5.11 11.25 -20.84
CA ASP A 280 -6.26 11.50 -21.73
C ASP A 280 -7.36 12.34 -21.04
N ILE A 281 -7.12 12.82 -19.82
CA ILE A 281 -8.06 13.69 -19.09
C ILE A 281 -7.61 15.13 -19.24
N PHE A 282 -8.46 15.93 -19.88
CA PHE A 282 -8.30 17.38 -19.86
C PHE A 282 -8.61 17.92 -18.47
N VAL A 283 -7.68 18.71 -17.91
CA VAL A 283 -7.83 19.34 -16.59
C VAL A 283 -7.48 20.82 -16.75
N SER A 284 -8.40 21.70 -16.34
CA SER A 284 -8.19 23.15 -16.43
C SER A 284 -7.15 23.64 -15.40
N ALA A 285 -6.60 24.84 -15.61
CA ALA A 285 -5.66 25.44 -14.67
C ALA A 285 -6.27 25.62 -13.26
N ASP A 286 -7.55 25.99 -13.19
CA ASP A 286 -8.28 26.15 -11.93
C ASP A 286 -8.48 24.81 -11.21
N GLN A 287 -8.79 23.75 -11.95
CA GLN A 287 -8.89 22.40 -11.39
C GLN A 287 -7.53 21.91 -10.88
N ILE A 288 -6.42 22.18 -11.62
CA ILE A 288 -5.07 21.88 -11.14
C ILE A 288 -4.77 22.64 -9.84
N ALA A 289 -5.17 23.91 -9.73
CA ALA A 289 -4.98 24.70 -8.52
C ALA A 289 -5.76 24.10 -7.33
N GLN A 290 -7.00 23.68 -7.54
CA GLN A 290 -7.81 22.99 -6.52
C GLN A 290 -7.20 21.64 -6.11
N ILE A 291 -6.75 20.82 -7.08
CA ILE A 291 -6.07 19.55 -6.79
C ILE A 291 -4.82 19.80 -5.93
N LYS A 292 -4.00 20.79 -6.28
CA LYS A 292 -2.82 21.18 -5.49
C LYS A 292 -3.20 21.58 -4.06
N GLN A 293 -4.24 22.40 -3.91
CA GLN A 293 -4.71 22.86 -2.60
C GLN A 293 -5.18 21.68 -1.72
N LYS A 294 -5.92 20.73 -2.29
CA LYS A 294 -6.46 19.56 -1.57
C LYS A 294 -5.42 18.46 -1.32
N ASN A 295 -4.25 18.52 -1.95
CA ASN A 295 -3.18 17.50 -1.83
C ASN A 295 -1.86 18.08 -1.30
N GLN A 296 -1.91 19.16 -0.51
CA GLN A 296 -0.71 19.83 -0.01
C GLN A 296 0.19 18.95 0.85
N LEU A 297 -0.37 18.03 1.67
CA LEU A 297 0.46 17.11 2.45
C LEU A 297 1.20 16.13 1.56
N ASP A 298 0.50 15.59 0.54
CA ASP A 298 1.12 14.70 -0.45
C ASP A 298 2.21 15.42 -1.24
N LEU A 299 2.04 16.71 -1.57
CA LEU A 299 3.07 17.53 -2.23
C LEU A 299 4.32 17.69 -1.36
N GLU A 300 4.15 17.98 -0.07
CA GLU A 300 5.28 18.09 0.86
C GLU A 300 5.96 16.73 1.09
N LEU A 301 5.17 15.65 1.23
CA LEU A 301 5.66 14.29 1.35
C LEU A 301 6.44 13.87 0.10
N TYR A 302 5.95 14.16 -1.10
CA TYR A 302 6.60 13.82 -2.36
C TYR A 302 7.93 14.56 -2.52
N SER A 303 7.97 15.85 -2.14
CA SER A 303 9.19 16.65 -2.11
C SER A 303 10.23 16.04 -1.15
N PHE A 304 9.79 15.62 0.05
CA PHE A 304 10.64 14.91 1.00
C PHE A 304 11.11 13.55 0.46
N ALA A 305 10.22 12.78 -0.15
CA ALA A 305 10.50 11.46 -0.69
C ALA A 305 11.57 11.52 -1.79
N ASN A 306 11.51 12.51 -2.68
CA ASN A 306 12.54 12.73 -3.70
C ASN A 306 13.91 12.99 -3.07
N ARG A 307 14.01 13.95 -2.13
CA ARG A 307 15.27 14.23 -1.44
C ARG A 307 15.83 13.01 -0.70
N LEU A 308 14.96 12.22 -0.06
CA LEU A 308 15.36 11.00 0.63
C LEU A 308 15.81 9.92 -0.37
N PHE A 309 15.14 9.81 -1.51
CA PHE A 309 15.47 8.86 -2.58
C PHE A 309 16.84 9.18 -3.19
N ASP A 310 17.12 10.46 -3.48
CA ASP A 310 18.42 10.91 -3.98
C ASP A 310 19.55 10.55 -3.01
N LYS A 311 19.36 10.85 -1.71
CA LYS A 311 20.32 10.45 -0.66
C LYS A 311 20.56 8.95 -0.65
N ARG A 312 19.51 8.13 -0.79
CA ARG A 312 19.65 6.67 -0.83
C ARG A 312 20.44 6.22 -2.06
N ILE A 313 20.17 6.78 -3.24
CA ILE A 313 20.94 6.50 -4.46
C ILE A 313 22.41 6.86 -4.29
N GLU A 314 22.71 8.06 -3.78
CA GLU A 314 24.08 8.53 -3.54
C GLU A 314 24.85 7.62 -2.57
N GLU A 315 24.21 7.16 -1.49
CA GLU A 315 24.80 6.21 -0.56
C GLU A 315 25.26 4.90 -1.23
N PHE A 316 24.56 4.45 -2.28
CA PHE A 316 24.94 3.25 -3.03
C PHE A 316 26.03 3.52 -4.06
N LYS A 317 26.05 4.72 -4.67
CA LYS A 317 27.13 5.17 -5.57
C LYS A 317 28.47 5.23 -4.82
N ILE A 318 28.49 5.87 -3.64
CA ILE A 318 29.70 6.00 -2.82
C ILE A 318 30.25 4.63 -2.39
N LYS A 319 29.37 3.63 -2.22
CA LYS A 319 29.74 2.26 -1.85
C LYS A 319 30.20 1.40 -3.04
N GLY A 320 30.30 1.97 -4.25
CA GLY A 320 30.70 1.25 -5.46
C GLY A 320 29.72 0.15 -5.87
N ARG A 321 28.44 0.29 -5.52
CA ARG A 321 27.37 -0.67 -5.83
C ARG A 321 26.44 -0.19 -6.95
N LEU A 322 26.82 0.90 -7.61
CA LEU A 322 26.06 1.60 -8.64
C LEU A 322 26.97 2.04 -9.77
#